data_AF-A0A6T1KVL5-F1
#
_entry.id   AF-A0A6T1KVL5-F1
#
_cell.length_a   1.000
_cell.length_b   1.000
_cell.length_c   1.000
_cell.angle_alpha   90.00
_cell.angle_beta   90.00
_cell.angle_gamma   90.00
#
_symmetry.space_group_name_H-M   'P 1'
#
loop_
_entity.id
_entity.type
_entity.pdbx_description
1 polymer ?
#
loop_
_entity_poly.entity_id
_entity_poly.type
_entity_poly.pdbx_seq_one_letter_code
_entity_poly.pdbx_strand_id
1 'polypeptide(L)'
;GAYDLAGDQFSSLPTGLKALSALPAAGVAQTIGFIGLIELGFAQIKEELEADCEARMDAAGWDDEKKDSKRAIELNNGRAAQMGILALMVHEQLDNNPYIINSLLGSPVDFNAGF
;
A
#
# COMPACT_ATOMS: atom_id res chain seq x y z
N GLY A 1 14.91 0.49 15.44
CA GLY A 1 15.14 1.94 15.49
C GLY A 1 13.96 2.56 16.19
N ALA A 2 14.16 3.61 16.99
CA ALA A 2 13.05 4.26 17.67
C ALA A 2 12.17 5.01 16.67
N TYR A 3 10.84 4.92 16.81
CA TYR A 3 9.89 5.63 15.95
C TYR A 3 9.39 6.94 16.57
N ASP A 4 9.67 7.17 17.84
CA ASP A 4 9.32 8.39 18.54
C ASP A 4 10.44 8.90 19.45
N LEU A 5 10.18 10.02 20.12
CA LEU A 5 11.10 10.62 21.08
C LEU A 5 11.08 9.94 22.45
N ALA A 6 10.09 9.07 22.72
CA ALA A 6 10.01 8.28 23.94
C ALA A 6 10.94 7.05 23.91
N GLY A 7 11.38 6.64 22.71
CA GLY A 7 12.31 5.54 22.49
C GLY A 7 11.64 4.24 22.07
N ASP A 8 10.34 4.27 21.75
CA ASP A 8 9.57 3.11 21.32
C ASP A 8 10.09 2.56 20.00
N GLN A 9 10.20 1.24 19.86
CA GLN A 9 10.87 0.60 18.73
C GLN A 9 9.88 0.16 17.66
N PHE A 10 10.26 0.28 16.38
CA PHE A 10 9.43 -0.27 15.29
C PHE A 10 9.19 -1.79 15.41
N SER A 11 10.11 -2.51 16.07
CA SER A 11 9.98 -3.95 16.32
C SER A 11 8.93 -4.31 17.36
N SER A 12 8.38 -3.34 18.12
CA SER A 12 7.30 -3.57 19.09
C SER A 12 5.91 -3.27 18.53
N LEU A 13 5.80 -2.90 17.25
CA LEU A 13 4.51 -2.69 16.59
C LEU A 13 3.99 -3.99 15.96
N PRO A 14 2.72 -4.38 16.23
CA PRO A 14 2.10 -5.48 15.50
C PRO A 14 1.96 -5.14 14.02
N THR A 15 1.79 -6.16 13.20
CA THR A 15 1.52 -6.06 11.76
C THR A 15 0.01 -5.99 11.51
N GLY A 16 -0.37 -5.40 10.38
CA GLY A 16 -1.76 -5.33 9.92
C GLY A 16 -2.52 -4.14 10.49
N LEU A 17 -3.84 -4.26 10.58
CA LEU A 17 -4.74 -3.23 11.12
C LEU A 17 -4.42 -2.87 12.57
N LYS A 18 -3.93 -3.84 13.36
CA LYS A 18 -3.49 -3.59 14.76
C LYS A 18 -2.37 -2.56 14.85
N ALA A 19 -1.51 -2.46 13.83
CA ALA A 19 -0.43 -1.48 13.78
C ALA A 19 -0.95 -0.04 13.90
N LEU A 20 -2.08 0.24 13.25
CA LEU A 20 -2.68 1.59 13.24
C LEU A 20 -3.18 2.01 14.62
N SER A 21 -3.64 1.07 15.44
CA SER A 21 -4.05 1.33 16.83
C SER A 21 -2.88 1.36 17.81
N ALA A 22 -1.76 0.71 17.48
CA ALA A 22 -0.54 0.73 18.30
C ALA A 22 0.28 2.01 18.12
N LEU A 23 0.17 2.66 16.95
CA LEU A 23 0.86 3.92 16.68
C LEU A 23 0.29 5.09 17.51
N PRO A 24 1.14 6.03 17.94
CA PRO A 24 0.67 7.29 18.54
C PRO A 24 -0.26 8.03 17.57
N ALA A 25 -1.37 8.56 18.09
CA ALA A 25 -2.35 9.28 17.27
C ALA A 25 -1.75 10.46 16.48
N ALA A 26 -0.74 11.14 17.05
CA ALA A 26 0.00 12.19 16.38
C ALA A 26 0.76 11.70 15.13
N GLY A 27 1.34 10.49 15.18
CA GLY A 27 2.02 9.88 14.05
C GLY A 27 1.05 9.54 12.91
N VAL A 28 -0.10 8.94 13.26
CA VAL A 28 -1.17 8.65 12.28
C VAL A 28 -1.70 9.93 11.65
N ALA A 29 -1.97 10.97 12.44
CA ALA A 29 -2.41 12.26 11.95
C ALA A 29 -1.38 12.94 11.05
N GLN A 30 -0.08 12.83 11.36
CA GLN A 30 1.00 13.32 10.52
C GLN A 30 1.03 12.61 9.16
N THR A 31 0.86 11.28 9.12
CA THR A 31 0.80 10.52 7.88
C THR A 31 -0.40 10.92 7.02
N ILE A 32 -1.60 11.00 7.62
CA ILE A 32 -2.82 11.42 6.91
C ILE A 32 -2.68 12.85 6.40
N GLY A 33 -2.19 13.77 7.24
CA GLY A 33 -1.95 15.16 6.85
C GLY A 33 -0.96 15.28 5.69
N PHE A 34 0.12 14.49 5.71
CA PHE A 34 1.10 14.47 4.63
C PHE A 34 0.51 13.93 3.32
N ILE A 35 -0.24 12.82 3.36
CA ILE A 35 -0.95 12.29 2.19
C ILE A 35 -1.92 13.33 1.65
N GLY A 36 -2.69 14.00 2.51
CA GLY A 36 -3.61 15.06 2.10
C GLY A 36 -2.90 16.24 1.42
N LEU A 37 -1.74 16.66 1.91
CA LEU A 37 -0.94 17.71 1.25
C LEU A 37 -0.42 17.29 -0.12
N ILE A 38 0.02 16.03 -0.26
CA ILE A 38 0.42 15.47 -1.57
C ILE A 38 -0.76 15.49 -2.53
N GLU A 39 -1.93 14.98 -2.10
CA GLU A 39 -3.13 14.93 -2.94
C GLU A 39 -3.58 16.34 -3.36
N LEU A 40 -3.55 17.32 -2.45
CA LEU A 40 -3.87 18.71 -2.79
C LEU A 40 -2.91 19.31 -3.82
N GLY A 41 -1.62 18.99 -3.75
CA GLY A 41 -0.63 19.45 -4.72
C GLY A 41 -0.84 18.80 -6.09
N PHE A 42 -0.84 17.47 -6.15
CA PHE A 42 -0.91 16.72 -7.40
C PHE A 42 -2.28 16.80 -8.09
N ALA A 43 -3.37 17.01 -7.34
CA ALA A 43 -4.69 17.19 -7.94
C ALA A 43 -4.77 18.42 -8.85
N GLN A 44 -3.99 19.47 -8.57
CA GLN A 44 -3.99 20.70 -9.39
C GLN A 44 -3.25 20.54 -10.71
N ILE A 45 -2.33 19.57 -10.82
CA ILE A 45 -1.44 19.40 -11.98
C ILE A 45 -1.69 18.10 -12.74
N LYS A 46 -2.87 17.49 -12.53
CA LYS A 46 -3.19 16.16 -13.09
C LYS A 46 -2.97 16.09 -14.60
N GLU A 47 -3.49 17.05 -15.36
CA GLU A 47 -3.38 17.08 -16.82
C GLU A 47 -1.93 17.24 -17.30
N GLU A 48 -1.16 18.10 -16.63
CA GLU A 48 0.27 18.29 -16.92
C GLU A 48 1.08 17.03 -16.62
N LEU A 49 0.74 16.32 -15.53
CA LEU A 49 1.38 15.07 -15.15
C LEU A 49 1.08 13.94 -16.15
N GLU A 50 -0.16 13.84 -16.62
CA GLU A 50 -0.54 12.87 -17.66
C GLU A 50 0.25 13.13 -18.95
N ALA A 51 0.35 14.40 -19.37
CA ALA A 51 1.14 14.79 -20.54
C ALA A 51 2.65 14.51 -20.37
N ASP A 52 3.24 14.78 -19.20
CA ASP A 52 4.65 14.47 -18.92
C ASP A 52 4.91 12.95 -18.92
N CYS A 53 3.98 12.15 -18.39
CA CYS A 53 4.06 10.69 -18.46
C CYS A 53 4.04 10.18 -19.91
N GLU A 54 3.17 10.72 -20.76
CA GLU A 54 3.14 10.37 -22.19
C GLU A 54 4.44 10.76 -22.90
N ALA A 55 4.93 11.97 -22.67
CA ALA A 55 6.20 12.44 -23.22
C ALA A 55 7.38 11.56 -22.79
N ARG A 56 7.38 11.04 -21.55
CA ARG A 56 8.41 10.10 -21.07
C ARG A 56 8.29 8.72 -21.72
N MET A 57 7.08 8.23 -21.99
CA MET A 57 6.87 6.98 -22.72
C MET A 57 7.37 7.11 -24.17
N ASP A 58 7.12 8.24 -24.81
CA ASP A 58 7.62 8.55 -26.15
C ASP A 58 9.15 8.65 -26.16
N ALA A 59 9.74 9.35 -25.19
CA ALA A 59 11.19 9.43 -25.04
C ALA A 59 11.85 8.07 -24.77
N ALA A 60 11.12 7.15 -24.15
CA ALA A 60 11.54 5.76 -23.96
C ALA A 60 11.33 4.87 -25.21
N GLY A 61 10.83 5.43 -26.31
CA GLY A 61 10.61 4.74 -27.58
C GLY A 61 9.49 3.70 -27.54
N TRP A 62 8.44 3.94 -26.76
CA TRP A 62 7.30 3.03 -26.71
C TRP A 62 6.35 3.29 -27.89
N ASP A 63 5.98 2.23 -28.60
CA ASP A 63 4.88 2.28 -29.57
C ASP A 63 3.52 2.25 -28.85
N ASP A 64 2.47 2.56 -29.58
CA ASP A 64 1.12 2.66 -29.02
C ASP A 64 0.61 1.30 -28.50
N GLU A 65 0.96 0.20 -29.16
CA GLU A 65 0.62 -1.16 -28.71
C GLU A 65 1.25 -1.46 -27.34
N LYS A 66 2.52 -1.10 -27.13
CA LYS A 66 3.18 -1.28 -25.84
C LYS A 66 2.59 -0.36 -24.78
N LYS A 67 2.26 0.89 -25.09
CA LYS A 67 1.59 1.80 -24.15
C LYS A 67 0.26 1.20 -23.68
N ASP A 68 -0.57 0.75 -24.61
CA ASP A 68 -1.87 0.15 -24.30
C ASP A 68 -1.74 -1.15 -23.51
N SER A 69 -0.80 -2.02 -23.89
CA SER A 69 -0.50 -3.23 -23.14
C SER A 69 -0.06 -2.93 -21.70
N LYS A 70 0.83 -1.95 -21.49
CA LYS A 70 1.31 -1.59 -20.15
C LYS A 70 0.22 -0.95 -19.29
N ARG A 71 -0.61 -0.06 -19.86
CA ARG A 71 -1.79 0.51 -19.19
C ARG A 71 -2.77 -0.59 -18.75
N ALA A 72 -3.02 -1.57 -19.61
CA ALA A 72 -3.88 -2.71 -19.27
C ALA A 72 -3.28 -3.59 -18.15
N ILE A 73 -1.96 -3.83 -18.15
CA ILE A 73 -1.27 -4.56 -17.09
C ILE A 73 -1.37 -3.81 -15.76
N GLU A 74 -1.10 -2.50 -15.74
CA GLU A 74 -1.22 -1.66 -14.55
C GLU A 74 -2.63 -1.71 -13.96
N LEU A 75 -3.66 -1.56 -14.81
CA LEU A 75 -5.05 -1.62 -14.39
C LEU A 75 -5.44 -2.98 -13.81
N ASN A 76 -5.03 -4.08 -14.47
CA ASN A 76 -5.36 -5.43 -13.99
C ASN A 76 -4.61 -5.78 -12.70
N ASN A 77 -3.37 -5.33 -12.54
CA ASN A 77 -2.63 -5.45 -11.28
C ASN A 77 -3.31 -4.64 -10.17
N GLY A 78 -3.77 -3.42 -10.46
CA GLY A 78 -4.55 -2.60 -9.52
C GLY A 78 -5.83 -3.30 -9.06
N ARG A 79 -6.60 -3.88 -10.00
CA ARG A 79 -7.81 -4.66 -9.69
C ARG A 79 -7.51 -5.89 -8.83
N ALA A 80 -6.44 -6.62 -9.16
CA ALA A 80 -6.01 -7.77 -8.36
C ALA A 80 -5.55 -7.34 -6.95
N ALA A 81 -4.81 -6.24 -6.84
CA ALA A 81 -4.33 -5.70 -5.58
C ALA A 81 -5.48 -5.24 -4.68
N GLN A 82 -6.54 -4.64 -5.23
CA GLN A 82 -7.76 -4.28 -4.49
C GLN A 82 -8.43 -5.49 -3.85
N MET A 83 -8.56 -6.59 -4.60
CA MET A 83 -9.10 -7.85 -4.06
C MET A 83 -8.15 -8.50 -3.05
N GLY A 84 -6.83 -8.42 -3.32
CA GLY A 84 -5.79 -8.94 -2.43
C GLY A 84 -5.79 -8.25 -1.08
N ILE A 85 -5.74 -6.92 -1.04
CA ILE A 85 -5.73 -6.18 0.23
C ILE A 85 -7.03 -6.33 1.00
N LEU A 86 -8.18 -6.40 0.31
CA LEU A 86 -9.46 -6.67 0.95
C LEU A 86 -9.46 -8.06 1.63
N ALA A 87 -8.95 -9.09 0.96
CA ALA A 87 -8.82 -10.42 1.55
C ALA A 87 -7.89 -10.40 2.77
N LEU A 88 -6.72 -9.74 2.68
CA LEU A 88 -5.79 -9.60 3.80
C LEU A 88 -6.48 -8.94 5.01
N MET A 89 -7.18 -7.82 4.81
CA MET A 89 -7.86 -7.10 5.91
C MET A 89 -9.00 -7.91 6.53
N VAL A 90 -9.82 -8.58 5.72
CA VAL A 90 -10.96 -9.35 6.22
C VAL A 90 -10.50 -10.60 6.96
N HIS A 91 -9.53 -11.34 6.43
CA HIS A 91 -8.99 -12.53 7.10
C HIS A 91 -8.10 -12.19 8.31
N GLU A 92 -7.50 -11.00 8.36
CA GLU A 92 -6.93 -10.51 9.61
C GLU A 92 -8.01 -10.35 10.69
N GLN A 93 -9.17 -9.78 10.35
CA GLN A 93 -10.22 -9.48 11.32
C GLN A 93 -11.06 -10.71 11.72
N LEU A 94 -11.28 -11.67 10.83
CA LEU A 94 -12.11 -12.85 11.09
C LEU A 94 -11.36 -13.92 11.90
N ASP A 95 -10.16 -14.29 11.46
CA ASP A 95 -9.41 -15.43 11.98
C ASP A 95 -7.93 -15.13 12.28
N ASN A 96 -7.53 -13.85 12.28
CA ASN A 96 -6.14 -13.41 12.49
C ASN A 96 -5.16 -14.12 11.54
N ASN A 97 -5.60 -14.41 10.31
CA ASN A 97 -4.85 -15.18 9.32
C ASN A 97 -4.92 -14.51 7.93
N PRO A 98 -4.32 -13.33 7.75
CA PRO A 98 -4.34 -12.63 6.47
C PRO A 98 -3.75 -13.49 5.33
N TYR A 99 -2.76 -14.33 5.62
CA TYR A 99 -2.13 -15.21 4.62
C TYR A 99 -2.87 -16.54 4.44
N ILE A 100 -4.17 -16.46 4.13
CA ILE A 100 -5.07 -17.62 4.03
C ILE A 100 -4.57 -18.70 3.05
N ILE A 101 -3.94 -18.29 1.94
CA ILE A 101 -3.39 -19.22 0.94
C ILE A 101 -2.20 -20.01 1.51
N ASN A 102 -1.34 -19.39 2.32
CA ASN A 102 -0.22 -20.08 2.95
C ASN A 102 -0.73 -21.16 3.91
N SER A 103 -1.79 -20.83 4.66
CA SER A 103 -2.46 -21.78 5.55
C SER A 103 -3.11 -22.94 4.78
N LEU A 104 -3.75 -22.66 3.64
CA LEU A 104 -4.33 -23.69 2.76
C LEU A 104 -3.27 -24.67 2.23
N LEU A 105 -2.07 -24.17 1.91
CA LEU A 105 -0.97 -24.95 1.36
C LEU A 105 -0.08 -25.60 2.44
N GLY A 106 -0.50 -25.58 3.71
CA GLY A 106 0.21 -26.26 4.80
C GLY A 106 1.41 -25.51 5.35
N SER A 107 1.55 -24.22 5.05
CA SER A 107 2.56 -23.32 5.61
C SER A 107 1.91 -22.17 6.40
N PRO A 108 1.10 -22.45 7.43
CA PRO A 108 0.45 -21.39 8.20
C PRO A 108 1.49 -20.47 8.83
N VAL A 109 1.21 -19.17 8.80
CA VAL A 109 2.03 -18.13 9.43
C VAL A 109 1.30 -17.67 10.68
N ASP A 110 1.99 -17.71 11.81
CA ASP A 110 1.43 -17.23 13.08
C ASP A 110 1.48 -15.69 13.10
N PHE A 111 0.40 -15.07 12.64
CA PHE A 111 0.33 -13.63 12.44
C PHE A 111 0.22 -12.90 13.78
N ASN A 112 1.16 -11.97 14.00
CA ASN A 112 1.36 -11.24 15.26
C ASN A 112 1.76 -12.10 16.46
N ALA A 113 2.37 -13.27 16.25
CA ALA A 113 2.96 -14.05 17.33
C ALA A 113 4.06 -13.25 18.05
N GLY A 114 3.82 -12.87 19.30
CA GLY A 114 4.75 -12.07 20.10
C GLY A 114 4.44 -10.57 20.18
N PHE A 115 3.27 -10.15 19.69
CA PHE A 115 2.66 -8.84 19.97
C PHE A 115 1.39 -8.98 20.81
#